data_AF-A0A661X1B3-F1
#
_entry.id   AF-A0A661X1B3-F1
#
_cell.length_a   1.000
_cell.length_b   1.000
_cell.length_c   1.000
_cell.angle_alpha   90.00
_cell.angle_beta   90.00
_cell.angle_gamma   90.00
#
_symmetry.space_group_name_H-M   'P 1'
#
loop_
_entity.id
_entity.type
_entity.pdbx_description
1 polymer ?
#
loop_
_entity_poly.entity_id
_entity_poly.type
_entity_poly.pdbx_seq_one_letter_code
_entity_poly.pdbx_strand_id
1 'polypeptide(L)'
;MISDLKLLAKKVLTDIFSERVKRTLMVNQGTYFLYGESFISLLRYGTFTSKFNEMFYLLKDKYFGNRAVYIELDTLNKFLSKFERIKKARPVKATVVFVSEFQDVYLVSPSFIREFKDRFGTVGKIDGRAVIYVPVSMLIKWHRQELTEEEKRERRMREIIQEINSLDDEDSLLSFFEEEDESEELLSPSLYLDTTWEEKERYFIKKIKELEEDIKGLKEEIKILRRKEV
;
A
#
# COMPACT_ATOMS: atom_id res chain seq x y z
N MET A 1 -2.04 3.15 25.44
CA MET A 1 -1.92 4.00 24.24
C MET A 1 -1.14 3.33 23.11
N ILE A 2 0.18 3.17 23.16
CA ILE A 2 0.96 2.49 22.08
C ILE A 2 0.52 1.02 21.89
N SER A 3 0.18 0.32 22.98
CA SER A 3 -0.41 -1.02 22.95
C SER A 3 -1.69 -1.10 22.10
N ASP A 4 -2.53 -0.08 22.21
CA ASP A 4 -3.87 -0.05 21.64
C ASP A 4 -3.79 0.31 20.15
N LEU A 5 -2.88 1.22 19.79
CA LEU A 5 -2.53 1.52 18.41
C LEU A 5 -1.90 0.32 17.69
N LYS A 6 -1.18 -0.55 18.42
CA LYS A 6 -0.62 -1.81 17.90
C LYS A 6 -1.69 -2.86 17.66
N LEU A 7 -2.67 -2.96 18.54
CA LEU A 7 -3.83 -3.81 18.33
C LEU A 7 -4.66 -3.32 17.13
N LEU A 8 -4.86 -2.00 17.02
CA LEU A 8 -5.55 -1.38 15.90
C LEU A 8 -4.87 -1.71 14.56
N ALA A 9 -3.56 -1.45 14.45
CA ALA A 9 -2.81 -1.75 13.22
C ALA A 9 -2.83 -3.24 12.85
N LYS A 10 -2.72 -4.13 13.84
CA LYS A 10 -2.85 -5.59 13.61
C LYS A 10 -4.23 -5.95 13.10
N LYS A 11 -5.28 -5.34 13.64
CA LYS A 11 -6.66 -5.53 13.17
C LYS A 11 -6.80 -5.07 11.72
N VAL A 12 -6.36 -3.84 11.41
CA VAL A 12 -6.39 -3.29 10.05
C VAL A 12 -5.69 -4.22 9.05
N LEU A 13 -4.48 -4.68 9.37
CA LEU A 13 -3.75 -5.60 8.49
C LEU A 13 -4.45 -6.96 8.35
N THR A 14 -5.08 -7.44 9.43
CA THR A 14 -5.87 -8.68 9.37
C THR A 14 -7.09 -8.52 8.46
N ASP A 15 -7.74 -7.37 8.52
CA ASP A 15 -8.92 -7.07 7.70
C ASP A 15 -8.55 -6.87 6.23
N ILE A 16 -7.37 -6.30 5.93
CA ILE A 16 -6.90 -6.06 4.54
C ILE A 16 -6.37 -7.33 3.87
N PHE A 17 -5.57 -8.12 4.60
CA PHE A 17 -4.90 -9.27 4.02
C PHE A 17 -5.63 -10.59 4.31
N SER A 18 -6.75 -10.54 5.04
CA SER A 18 -7.49 -11.72 5.50
C SER A 18 -6.61 -12.73 6.25
N GLU A 19 -5.52 -12.27 6.87
CA GLU A 19 -4.55 -13.11 7.58
C GLU A 19 -4.02 -12.42 8.84
N ARG A 20 -3.71 -13.20 9.88
CA ARG A 20 -3.22 -12.64 11.15
C ARG A 20 -1.74 -12.28 11.08
N VAL A 21 -1.36 -11.20 11.78
CA VAL A 21 0.05 -10.88 12.03
C VAL A 21 0.70 -11.96 12.90
N LYS A 22 1.65 -12.70 12.32
CA LYS A 22 2.42 -13.76 12.99
C LYS A 22 3.54 -13.25 13.86
N ARG A 23 4.26 -12.23 13.40
CA ARG A 23 5.45 -11.69 14.10
C ARG A 23 5.45 -10.18 14.08
N THR A 24 5.90 -9.58 15.18
CA THR A 24 6.12 -8.14 15.29
C THR A 24 7.53 -7.89 15.79
N LEU A 25 8.28 -7.03 15.09
CA LEU A 25 9.64 -6.63 15.45
C LEU A 25 9.67 -5.10 15.60
N MET A 26 10.13 -4.60 16.74
CA MET A 26 10.35 -3.16 16.91
C MET A 26 11.63 -2.75 16.18
N VAL A 27 11.56 -1.68 15.39
CA VAL A 27 12.71 -1.13 14.64
C VAL A 27 13.34 0.02 15.42
N ASN A 28 12.49 0.93 15.88
CA ASN A 28 12.82 2.04 16.77
C ASN A 28 11.53 2.48 17.50
N GLN A 29 11.61 3.51 18.33
CA GLN A 29 10.45 4.00 19.06
C GLN A 29 9.34 4.43 18.09
N GLY A 30 8.15 3.84 18.25
CA GLY A 30 7.01 4.14 17.39
C GLY A 30 7.02 3.44 16.02
N THR A 31 8.03 2.59 15.71
CA THR A 31 8.12 1.88 14.42
C THR A 31 8.26 0.38 14.58
N TYR A 32 7.48 -0.36 13.80
CA TYR A 32 7.45 -1.81 13.85
C TYR A 32 7.43 -2.42 12.46
N PHE A 33 8.13 -3.53 12.29
CA PHE A 33 7.87 -4.46 11.21
C PHE A 33 6.85 -5.51 11.66
N LEU A 34 5.79 -5.67 10.88
CA LEU A 34 4.74 -6.66 11.08
C LEU A 34 4.85 -7.69 9.94
N TYR A 35 4.77 -8.97 10.30
CA TYR A 35 4.91 -10.08 9.36
C TYR A 35 3.67 -10.95 9.42
N GLY A 36 3.10 -11.22 8.24
CA GLY A 36 2.13 -12.27 8.00
C GLY A 36 2.74 -13.42 7.19
N GLU A 37 1.88 -14.32 6.70
CA GLU A 37 2.29 -15.36 5.76
C GLU A 37 2.54 -14.76 4.39
N SER A 38 1.60 -13.94 3.92
CA SER A 38 1.57 -13.33 2.60
C SER A 38 1.88 -11.83 2.60
N PHE A 39 2.13 -11.20 3.76
CA PHE A 39 2.57 -9.80 3.79
C PHE A 39 3.73 -9.49 4.74
N ILE A 40 4.37 -8.36 4.46
CA ILE A 40 5.21 -7.62 5.40
C ILE A 40 4.69 -6.17 5.45
N SER A 41 4.66 -5.57 6.64
CA SER A 41 4.24 -4.19 6.81
C SER A 41 5.20 -3.40 7.68
N LEU A 42 5.45 -2.15 7.28
CA LEU A 42 6.12 -1.14 8.10
C LEU A 42 5.06 -0.27 8.75
N LEU A 43 4.97 -0.36 10.07
CA LEU A 43 4.05 0.42 10.88
C LEU A 43 4.78 1.58 11.54
N ARG A 44 4.19 2.78 11.48
CA ARG A 44 4.71 3.98 12.14
C ARG A 44 3.61 4.76 12.88
N TYR A 45 3.90 5.14 14.12
CA TYR A 45 3.03 5.94 14.99
C TYR A 45 3.43 7.42 15.03
N GLY A 46 2.44 8.31 15.06
CA GLY A 46 2.62 9.72 15.46
C GLY A 46 3.41 10.59 14.49
N THR A 47 3.54 10.20 13.21
CA THR A 47 4.37 10.92 12.23
C THR A 47 3.62 11.94 11.39
N PHE A 48 2.67 12.66 11.99
CA PHE A 48 1.82 13.61 11.26
C PHE A 48 2.31 15.05 11.45
N THR A 49 2.16 15.86 10.41
CA THR A 49 2.42 17.30 10.45
C THR A 49 1.34 18.03 9.66
N SER A 50 0.99 19.24 10.10
CA SER A 50 0.05 20.13 9.42
C SER A 50 0.76 21.32 8.77
N LYS A 51 2.03 21.12 8.37
CA LYS A 51 2.90 22.17 7.79
C LYS A 51 3.44 21.79 6.40
N PHE A 52 2.77 20.88 5.69
CA PHE A 52 3.27 20.39 4.41
C PHE A 52 3.46 21.51 3.39
N ASN A 53 2.48 22.41 3.27
CA ASN A 53 2.54 23.53 2.32
C ASN A 53 3.52 24.62 2.76
N GLU A 54 3.84 24.72 4.05
CA GLU A 54 4.90 25.62 4.53
C GLU A 54 6.28 25.08 4.17
N MET A 55 6.49 23.76 4.34
CA MET A 55 7.77 23.11 4.05
C MET A 55 8.03 22.97 2.54
N PHE A 56 6.98 22.75 1.76
CA PHE A 56 7.06 22.55 0.32
C PHE A 56 6.17 23.57 -0.40
N TYR A 57 6.49 24.86 -0.23
CA TYR A 57 5.67 25.97 -0.75
C TYR A 57 5.40 25.88 -2.26
N LEU A 58 6.34 25.36 -3.05
CA LEU A 58 6.18 25.13 -4.49
C LEU A 58 5.11 24.08 -4.83
N LEU A 59 4.67 23.28 -3.85
CA LEU A 59 3.63 22.27 -3.99
C LEU A 59 2.29 22.73 -3.41
N LYS A 60 2.20 23.94 -2.84
CA LYS A 60 0.98 24.46 -2.21
C LYS A 60 -0.20 24.51 -3.18
N ASP A 61 0.06 24.85 -4.44
CA ASP A 61 -0.96 24.96 -5.47
C ASP A 61 -1.32 23.61 -6.11
N LYS A 62 -0.62 22.53 -5.76
CA LYS A 62 -0.88 21.16 -6.27
C LYS A 62 -1.95 20.40 -5.49
N TYR A 63 -2.71 21.09 -4.64
CA TYR A 63 -3.88 20.55 -3.91
C TYR A 63 -3.63 19.28 -3.09
N PHE A 64 -2.42 19.11 -2.57
CA PHE A 64 -2.08 17.98 -1.71
C PHE A 64 -2.61 18.09 -0.27
N GLY A 65 -3.12 19.27 0.10
CA GLY A 65 -3.49 19.56 1.48
C GLY A 65 -2.28 19.89 2.36
N ASN A 66 -2.55 20.44 3.54
CA ASN A 66 -1.49 20.88 4.45
C ASN A 66 -1.03 19.77 5.41
N ARG A 67 -1.75 18.65 5.47
CA ARG A 67 -1.45 17.50 6.33
C ARG A 67 -0.57 16.49 5.60
N ALA A 68 0.51 16.06 6.24
CA ALA A 68 1.38 15.02 5.72
C ALA A 68 1.80 14.04 6.83
N VAL A 69 2.10 12.81 6.42
CA VAL A 69 2.90 11.88 7.21
C VAL A 69 4.36 12.01 6.84
N TYR A 70 5.25 11.58 7.73
CA TYR A 70 6.66 11.41 7.40
C TYR A 70 7.23 10.06 7.84
N ILE A 71 8.30 9.65 7.17
CA ILE A 71 9.03 8.41 7.44
C ILE A 71 10.52 8.64 7.24
N GLU A 72 11.39 8.07 8.09
CA GLU A 72 12.83 8.20 7.85
C GLU A 72 13.23 7.43 6.59
N LEU A 73 14.03 8.08 5.74
CA LEU A 73 14.51 7.51 4.48
C LEU A 73 15.25 6.18 4.72
N ASP A 74 16.11 6.14 5.74
CA ASP A 74 16.84 4.93 6.12
C ASP A 74 15.91 3.81 6.59
N THR A 75 14.84 4.14 7.31
CA THR A 75 13.84 3.17 7.77
C THR A 75 13.11 2.57 6.57
N LEU A 76 12.68 3.40 5.62
CA LEU A 76 12.04 2.95 4.39
C LEU A 76 12.98 2.09 3.55
N ASN A 77 14.24 2.51 3.35
CA ASN A 77 15.24 1.75 2.59
C ASN A 77 15.55 0.39 3.21
N LYS A 78 15.66 0.33 4.54
CA LYS A 78 15.81 -0.94 5.28
C LYS A 78 14.60 -1.84 5.11
N PHE A 79 13.40 -1.27 5.12
CA PHE A 79 12.17 -2.01 4.89
C PHE A 79 12.09 -2.58 3.47
N LEU A 80 12.32 -1.75 2.45
CA LEU A 80 12.36 -2.16 1.05
C LEU A 80 13.41 -3.25 0.82
N SER A 81 14.63 -3.07 1.32
CA SER A 81 15.70 -4.07 1.22
C SER A 81 15.29 -5.41 1.86
N LYS A 82 14.51 -5.36 2.95
CA LYS A 82 14.02 -6.57 3.62
C LYS A 82 12.86 -7.22 2.86
N PHE A 83 11.97 -6.40 2.29
CA PHE A 83 10.91 -6.85 1.41
C PHE A 83 11.47 -7.59 0.19
N GLU A 84 12.42 -6.99 -0.52
CA GLU A 84 13.10 -7.60 -1.68
C GLU A 84 13.71 -8.96 -1.36
N ARG A 85 14.36 -9.08 -0.20
CA ARG A 85 14.94 -10.36 0.25
C ARG A 85 13.87 -11.42 0.50
N ILE A 86 12.72 -11.04 1.07
CA ILE A 86 11.63 -11.99 1.36
C ILE A 86 10.89 -12.36 0.07
N LYS A 87 10.65 -11.39 -0.81
CA LYS A 87 9.97 -11.58 -2.11
C LYS A 87 10.70 -12.60 -2.98
N LYS A 88 12.04 -12.63 -2.94
CA LYS A 88 12.86 -13.66 -3.64
C LYS A 88 12.60 -15.09 -3.16
N ALA A 89 12.19 -15.28 -1.92
CA ALA A 89 11.95 -16.60 -1.35
C ALA A 89 10.48 -17.05 -1.43
N ARG A 90 9.53 -16.10 -1.41
CA ARG A 90 8.09 -16.36 -1.45
C ARG A 90 7.32 -15.11 -1.89
N PRO A 91 6.14 -15.27 -2.53
CA PRO A 91 5.28 -14.13 -2.85
C PRO A 91 4.81 -13.48 -1.54
N VAL A 92 5.14 -12.20 -1.38
CA VAL A 92 4.70 -11.37 -0.25
C VAL A 92 4.27 -10.01 -0.76
N LYS A 93 3.27 -9.44 -0.10
CA LYS A 93 2.81 -8.06 -0.29
C LYS A 93 3.51 -7.13 0.69
N ALA A 94 3.73 -5.88 0.32
CA ALA A 94 4.27 -4.87 1.21
C ALA A 94 3.31 -3.69 1.39
N THR A 95 3.24 -3.14 2.60
CA THR A 95 2.51 -1.90 2.85
C THR A 95 3.13 -1.11 3.99
N VAL A 96 3.08 0.22 3.88
CA VAL A 96 3.39 1.12 4.98
C VAL A 96 2.08 1.57 5.62
N VAL A 97 2.01 1.41 6.95
CA VAL A 97 0.86 1.78 7.77
C VAL A 97 1.27 2.95 8.66
N PHE A 98 0.58 4.07 8.52
CA PHE A 98 0.69 5.20 9.42
C PHE A 98 -0.53 5.24 10.33
N VAL A 99 -0.30 5.41 11.63
CA VAL A 99 -1.38 5.55 12.60
C VAL A 99 -1.24 6.87 13.35
N SER A 100 -2.27 7.70 13.25
CA SER A 100 -2.32 9.02 13.90
C SER A 100 -2.56 8.89 15.40
N GLU A 101 -2.30 9.98 16.12
CA GLU A 101 -2.62 10.08 17.56
C GLU A 101 -4.13 9.97 17.80
N PHE A 102 -4.95 10.36 16.82
CA PHE A 102 -6.40 10.24 16.80
C PHE A 102 -6.90 8.87 16.32
N GLN A 103 -6.00 7.89 16.19
CA GLN A 103 -6.30 6.52 15.76
C GLN A 103 -6.77 6.40 14.30
N ASP A 104 -6.50 7.41 13.47
CA ASP A 104 -6.67 7.27 12.02
C ASP A 104 -5.59 6.34 11.48
N VAL A 105 -5.98 5.45 10.58
CA VAL A 105 -5.06 4.52 9.94
C VAL A 105 -5.00 4.80 8.47
N TYR A 106 -3.79 5.07 7.99
CA TYR A 106 -3.50 5.36 6.59
C TYR A 106 -2.53 4.32 6.04
N LEU A 107 -2.77 3.91 4.81
CA LEU A 107 -2.07 2.84 4.13
C LEU A 107 -1.51 3.35 2.82
N VAL A 108 -0.33 2.87 2.45
CA VAL A 108 0.30 3.22 1.18
C VAL A 108 1.29 2.15 0.74
N SER A 109 1.48 2.04 -0.57
CA SER A 109 2.57 1.25 -1.15
C SER A 109 3.94 1.85 -0.78
N PRO A 110 4.94 1.04 -0.41
CA PRO A 110 6.29 1.53 -0.18
C PRO A 110 6.94 2.14 -1.44
N SER A 111 6.62 1.58 -2.62
CA SER A 111 7.10 2.04 -3.92
C SER A 111 6.55 3.43 -4.23
N PHE A 112 5.26 3.66 -3.96
CA PHE A 112 4.63 4.98 -4.10
C PHE A 112 5.34 6.04 -3.26
N ILE A 113 5.72 5.75 -2.01
CA ILE A 113 6.46 6.71 -1.17
C ILE A 113 7.78 7.13 -1.85
N ARG A 114 8.47 6.16 -2.48
CA ARG A 114 9.74 6.41 -3.17
C ARG A 114 9.53 7.24 -4.44
N GLU A 115 8.56 6.85 -5.27
CA GLU A 115 8.20 7.56 -6.49
C GLU A 115 7.74 9.00 -6.21
N PHE A 116 6.88 9.18 -5.21
CA PHE A 116 6.41 10.50 -4.80
C PHE A 116 7.59 11.38 -4.35
N LYS A 117 8.52 10.82 -3.57
CA LYS A 117 9.74 11.50 -3.14
C LYS A 117 10.62 11.90 -4.34
N ASP A 118 10.82 10.99 -5.28
CA ASP A 118 11.67 11.22 -6.46
C ASP A 118 11.04 12.26 -7.40
N ARG A 119 9.71 12.22 -7.59
CA ARG A 119 8.97 13.14 -8.46
C ARG A 119 8.81 14.55 -7.89
N PHE A 120 8.54 14.67 -6.59
CA PHE A 120 8.19 15.95 -5.96
C PHE A 120 9.25 16.48 -5.01
N GLY A 121 10.36 15.75 -4.80
CA GLY A 121 11.47 16.21 -3.96
C GLY A 121 11.10 16.40 -2.49
N THR A 122 10.14 15.63 -1.96
CA THR A 122 9.56 15.86 -0.62
C THR A 122 10.43 15.33 0.53
N VAL A 123 11.71 15.66 0.51
CA VAL A 123 12.70 15.28 1.54
C VAL A 123 12.99 16.46 2.46
N GLY A 124 12.97 16.21 3.77
CA GLY A 124 13.46 17.17 4.76
C GLY A 124 14.32 16.49 5.83
N LYS A 125 14.52 17.19 6.96
CA LYS A 125 15.30 16.68 8.09
C LYS A 125 14.53 16.84 9.41
N ILE A 126 14.55 15.79 10.23
CA ILE A 126 14.06 15.79 11.62
C ILE A 126 15.15 15.15 12.46
N ASP A 127 15.59 15.84 13.52
CA ASP A 127 16.66 15.37 14.44
C ASP A 127 17.92 14.88 13.71
N GLY A 128 18.31 15.61 12.65
CA GLY A 128 19.47 15.27 11.82
C GLY A 128 19.27 14.11 10.84
N ARG A 129 18.10 13.45 10.84
CA ARG A 129 17.77 12.33 9.94
C ARG A 129 16.97 12.80 8.74
N ALA A 130 17.29 12.27 7.57
CA ALA A 130 16.51 12.50 6.36
C ALA A 130 15.14 11.83 6.47
N VAL A 131 14.08 12.60 6.22
CA VAL A 131 12.69 12.13 6.24
C VAL A 131 12.00 12.44 4.93
N ILE A 132 11.14 11.53 4.48
CA ILE A 132 10.25 11.72 3.34
C ILE A 132 8.89 12.16 3.87
N TYR A 133 8.33 13.22 3.31
CA TYR A 133 6.97 13.67 3.58
C TYR A 133 6.02 13.21 2.49
N VAL A 134 4.90 12.63 2.90
CA VAL A 134 3.83 12.17 1.99
C VAL A 134 2.51 12.80 2.44
N PRO A 135 1.82 13.55 1.58
CA PRO A 135 0.53 14.17 1.94
C PRO A 135 -0.50 13.11 2.33
N VAL A 136 -1.29 13.40 3.37
CA VAL A 136 -2.33 12.48 3.87
C VAL A 136 -3.40 12.22 2.82
N SER A 137 -3.70 13.22 2.00
CA SER A 137 -4.60 13.11 0.84
C SER A 137 -4.18 11.97 -0.09
N MET A 138 -2.87 11.75 -0.26
CA MET A 138 -2.28 10.72 -1.12
C MET A 138 -2.20 9.34 -0.44
N LEU A 139 -2.86 9.14 0.70
CA LEU A 139 -2.88 7.86 1.42
C LEU A 139 -4.29 7.26 1.43
N ILE A 140 -4.35 5.93 1.57
CA ILE A 140 -5.61 5.20 1.68
C ILE A 140 -6.02 5.16 3.14
N LYS A 141 -7.10 5.86 3.50
CA LYS A 141 -7.67 5.86 4.85
C LYS A 141 -8.48 4.58 5.09
N TRP A 142 -8.20 3.85 6.17
CA TRP A 142 -8.93 2.64 6.53
C TRP A 142 -10.25 2.98 7.25
N HIS A 143 -11.31 2.22 6.92
CA HIS A 143 -12.76 2.45 7.09
C HIS A 143 -13.34 2.74 8.50
N ARG A 144 -12.64 3.39 9.42
CA ARG A 144 -13.23 3.77 10.72
C ARG A 144 -13.63 5.24 10.89
N GLN A 145 -13.31 6.11 9.94
CA GLN A 145 -13.80 7.48 9.97
C GLN A 145 -14.18 7.92 8.55
N GLU A 146 -15.30 8.63 8.44
CA GLU A 146 -15.62 9.37 7.22
C GLU A 146 -14.42 10.26 6.83
N LEU A 147 -14.19 10.40 5.53
CA LEU A 147 -13.26 11.43 5.05
C LEU A 147 -13.80 12.77 5.52
N THR A 148 -12.92 13.65 6.01
CA THR A 148 -13.35 15.03 6.30
C THR A 148 -13.80 15.70 5.00
N GLU A 149 -14.62 16.76 5.08
CA GLU A 149 -15.04 17.50 3.87
C GLU A 149 -13.83 18.06 3.08
N GLU A 150 -12.75 18.40 3.78
CA GLU A 150 -11.47 18.77 3.18
C GLU A 150 -10.81 17.59 2.43
N GLU A 151 -10.71 16.41 3.07
CA GLU A 151 -10.18 15.19 2.44
C GLU A 151 -11.04 14.76 1.22
N LYS A 152 -12.36 14.91 1.30
CA LYS A 152 -13.29 14.65 0.18
C LYS A 152 -13.07 15.63 -0.97
N ARG A 153 -12.87 16.91 -0.67
CA ARG A 153 -12.62 17.94 -1.67
C ARG A 153 -11.28 17.71 -2.38
N GLU A 154 -10.22 17.43 -1.63
CA GLU A 154 -8.89 17.12 -2.16
C GLU A 154 -8.87 15.85 -3.02
N ARG A 155 -9.68 14.85 -2.67
CA ARG A 155 -9.84 13.64 -3.48
C ARG A 155 -10.56 13.92 -4.79
N ARG A 156 -11.71 14.61 -4.74
CA ARG A 156 -12.47 14.98 -5.95
C ARG A 156 -11.66 15.85 -6.90
N MET A 157 -10.87 16.79 -6.38
CA MET A 157 -10.05 17.64 -7.24
C MET A 157 -8.93 16.87 -7.95
N ARG A 158 -8.41 15.81 -7.34
CA ARG A 158 -7.45 14.92 -8.02
C ARG A 158 -8.10 14.08 -9.10
N GLU A 159 -9.29 13.54 -8.84
CA GLU A 159 -10.07 12.79 -9.83
C GLU A 159 -10.32 13.67 -11.08
N ILE A 160 -10.73 14.93 -10.88
CA ILE A 160 -10.93 15.90 -11.97
C ILE A 160 -9.62 16.19 -12.73
N ILE A 161 -8.48 16.36 -12.04
CA ILE A 161 -7.19 16.62 -12.71
C ILE A 161 -6.76 15.41 -13.54
N GLN A 162 -7.01 14.19 -13.06
CA GLN A 162 -6.74 12.97 -13.82
C GLN A 162 -7.63 12.89 -15.06
N GLU A 163 -8.93 13.18 -14.92
CA GLU A 163 -9.88 13.21 -16.04
C GLU A 163 -9.46 14.26 -17.10
N ILE A 164 -9.03 15.46 -16.69
CA ILE A 164 -8.57 16.49 -17.61
C ILE A 164 -7.30 16.07 -18.35
N ASN A 165 -6.32 15.51 -17.64
CA ASN A 165 -5.08 15.07 -18.28
C ASN A 165 -5.31 13.89 -19.25
N SER A 166 -6.36 13.08 -19.06
CA SER A 166 -6.75 12.04 -20.01
C SER A 166 -7.51 12.55 -21.24
N LEU A 167 -7.94 13.82 -21.25
CA LEU A 167 -8.68 14.43 -22.36
C LEU A 167 -7.77 15.15 -23.37
N ASP A 168 -6.53 15.48 -23.01
CA ASP A 168 -5.57 16.18 -23.88
C ASP A 168 -4.83 15.24 -24.87
N ASP A 169 -5.03 13.91 -24.78
CA ASP A 169 -4.50 12.92 -25.73
C ASP A 169 -5.48 12.71 -26.91
N GLU A 170 -5.61 13.71 -27.79
CA GLU A 170 -6.44 13.64 -29.02
C GLU A 170 -5.96 12.56 -30.02
N ASP A 171 -4.76 11.99 -29.87
CA ASP A 171 -4.26 10.88 -30.71
C ASP A 171 -4.70 9.48 -30.20
N SER A 172 -5.38 9.38 -29.06
CA SER A 172 -5.77 8.08 -28.46
C SER A 172 -7.09 7.50 -29.01
N LEU A 173 -7.75 8.17 -29.97
CA LEU A 173 -8.96 7.63 -30.62
C LEU A 173 -8.66 6.63 -31.75
N LEU A 174 -7.40 6.47 -32.16
CA LEU A 174 -6.98 5.50 -33.17
C LEU A 174 -6.17 4.32 -32.58
N SER A 175 -5.81 4.34 -31.30
CA SER A 175 -5.02 3.29 -30.62
C SER A 175 -5.85 2.18 -29.98
N PHE A 176 -7.18 2.17 -30.16
CA PHE A 176 -8.05 1.09 -29.63
C PHE A 176 -7.68 -0.32 -30.15
N PHE A 177 -6.76 -0.45 -31.12
CA PHE A 177 -6.29 -1.75 -31.62
C PHE A 177 -4.78 -1.93 -31.84
N GLU A 178 -3.90 -0.95 -31.60
CA GLU A 178 -2.45 -1.17 -31.81
C GLU A 178 -1.61 -0.56 -30.69
N GLU A 179 -0.92 -1.46 -29.98
CA GLU A 179 0.23 -1.29 -29.07
C GLU A 179 -0.03 -0.52 -27.75
N GLU A 180 -0.17 -1.31 -26.68
CA GLU A 180 0.03 -0.90 -25.29
C GLU A 180 1.45 -0.32 -25.13
N ASP A 181 1.59 1.00 -25.18
CA ASP A 181 2.78 1.70 -24.70
C ASP A 181 2.43 2.57 -23.47
N GLU A 182 3.27 2.39 -22.45
CA GLU A 182 3.13 2.84 -21.07
C GLU A 182 3.18 4.38 -20.94
N SER A 183 2.10 5.06 -20.52
CA SER A 183 2.21 6.33 -19.76
C SER A 183 0.90 6.94 -19.21
N GLU A 184 -0.06 6.17 -18.70
CA GLU A 184 -1.05 6.76 -17.78
C GLU A 184 -0.50 6.77 -16.35
N GLU A 185 0.23 7.84 -15.98
CA GLU A 185 0.69 8.09 -14.61
C GLU A 185 -0.51 8.34 -13.66
N LEU A 186 -1.12 7.27 -13.18
CA LEU A 186 -2.13 7.33 -12.14
C LEU A 186 -1.52 7.85 -10.82
N LEU A 187 -1.75 9.12 -10.50
CA LEU A 187 -1.52 9.77 -9.19
C LEU A 187 -2.28 9.13 -8.01
N SER A 188 -2.95 8.00 -8.21
CA SER A 188 -3.70 7.34 -7.14
C SER A 188 -2.76 6.46 -6.32
N PRO A 189 -2.79 6.54 -4.98
CA PRO A 189 -2.14 5.53 -4.16
C PRO A 189 -2.81 4.21 -4.46
N SER A 190 -2.11 3.36 -5.19
CA SER A 190 -2.57 2.03 -5.46
C SER A 190 -2.28 1.18 -4.21
N LEU A 191 -3.27 0.42 -3.75
CA LEU A 191 -3.08 -0.61 -2.71
C LEU A 191 -2.33 -1.84 -3.29
N TYR A 192 -1.76 -1.71 -4.49
CA TYR A 192 -1.31 -2.84 -5.29
C TYR A 192 -0.05 -3.46 -4.70
N LEU A 193 -0.22 -4.69 -4.21
CA LEU A 193 0.50 -5.87 -4.68
C LEU A 193 1.64 -5.54 -5.68
N ASP A 194 2.87 -5.37 -5.17
CA ASP A 194 4.12 -5.37 -5.92
C ASP A 194 4.36 -6.76 -6.55
N THR A 195 3.51 -7.18 -7.48
CA THR A 195 3.65 -8.39 -8.28
C THR A 195 3.43 -8.00 -9.73
N THR A 196 4.40 -8.28 -10.59
CA THR A 196 4.26 -8.11 -12.04
C THR A 196 3.09 -8.97 -12.55
N TRP A 197 2.55 -8.63 -13.71
CA TRP A 197 1.50 -9.46 -14.34
C TRP A 197 1.94 -10.92 -14.48
N GLU A 198 3.19 -11.14 -14.87
CA GLU A 198 3.80 -12.48 -14.95
C GLU A 198 3.91 -13.20 -13.60
N GLU A 199 4.13 -12.46 -12.50
CA GLU A 199 4.16 -13.02 -11.15
C GLU A 199 2.75 -13.38 -10.66
N LYS A 200 1.74 -12.58 -10.99
CA LYS A 200 0.32 -12.88 -10.73
C LYS A 200 -0.14 -14.09 -11.52
N GLU A 201 0.18 -14.14 -12.81
CA GLU A 201 -0.19 -15.25 -13.70
C GLU A 201 0.43 -16.57 -13.23
N ARG A 202 1.73 -16.57 -12.90
CA ARG A 202 2.40 -17.74 -12.32
C ARG A 202 1.75 -18.20 -11.01
N TYR A 203 1.33 -17.27 -10.16
CA TYR A 203 0.63 -17.59 -8.92
C TYR A 203 -0.76 -18.19 -9.18
N PHE A 204 -1.55 -17.61 -10.08
CA PHE A 204 -2.87 -18.13 -10.43
C PHE A 204 -2.78 -19.53 -11.03
N ILE A 205 -1.83 -19.76 -11.95
CA ILE A 205 -1.59 -21.09 -12.52
C ILE A 205 -1.21 -22.09 -11.44
N LYS A 206 -0.33 -21.72 -10.50
CA LYS A 206 0.02 -22.58 -9.36
C LYS A 206 -1.19 -22.89 -8.49
N LYS A 207 -2.03 -21.88 -8.20
CA LYS A 207 -3.20 -22.06 -7.33
C LYS A 207 -4.28 -22.91 -7.98
N ILE A 208 -4.46 -22.78 -9.29
CA ILE A 208 -5.34 -23.65 -10.08
C ILE A 208 -4.87 -25.11 -9.96
N LYS A 209 -3.57 -25.39 -10.11
CA LYS A 209 -3.02 -26.75 -9.97
C LYS A 209 -3.21 -27.35 -8.58
N GLU A 210 -2.96 -26.56 -7.52
CA GLU A 210 -3.21 -27.01 -6.14
C GLU A 210 -4.69 -27.35 -5.91
N LEU A 211 -5.60 -26.52 -6.41
CA LEU A 211 -7.04 -26.76 -6.32
C LEU A 211 -7.47 -27.99 -7.13
N GLU A 212 -6.85 -28.27 -8.27
CA GLU A 212 -7.10 -29.47 -9.06
C GLU A 212 -6.67 -30.75 -8.32
N GLU A 213 -5.53 -30.72 -7.61
CA GLU A 213 -5.08 -31.82 -6.75
C GLU A 213 -6.03 -32.06 -5.58
N ASP A 214 -6.47 -30.99 -4.91
CA ASP A 214 -7.45 -31.07 -3.81
C ASP A 214 -8.78 -31.67 -4.30
N ILE A 215 -9.29 -31.22 -5.46
CA ILE A 215 -10.51 -31.76 -6.07
C ILE A 215 -10.34 -33.25 -6.40
N LYS A 216 -9.16 -33.68 -6.86
CA LYS A 216 -8.89 -35.08 -7.17
C LYS A 216 -8.89 -35.94 -5.90
N GLY A 217 -8.25 -35.48 -4.83
CA GLY A 217 -8.26 -36.15 -3.52
C GLY A 217 -9.68 -36.30 -2.96
N LEU A 218 -10.48 -35.23 -3.02
CA LEU A 218 -11.88 -35.26 -2.58
C LEU A 218 -12.73 -36.24 -3.42
N LYS A 219 -12.50 -36.32 -4.73
CA LYS A 219 -13.19 -37.31 -5.59
C LYS A 219 -12.82 -38.75 -5.22
N GLU A 220 -11.59 -39.01 -4.83
CA GLU A 220 -11.14 -40.33 -4.35
C GLU A 220 -11.73 -40.67 -2.98
N GLU A 221 -11.78 -39.72 -2.04
CA GLU A 221 -12.46 -39.91 -0.75
C GLU A 221 -13.95 -40.20 -0.92
N ILE A 222 -14.65 -39.45 -1.77
CA ILE A 222 -16.07 -39.70 -2.10
C ILE A 222 -16.25 -41.10 -2.69
N LYS A 223 -15.32 -41.55 -3.55
CA LYS A 223 -15.37 -42.90 -4.15
C LYS A 223 -15.14 -43.99 -3.10
N ILE A 224 -14.29 -43.76 -2.11
CA ILE A 224 -14.05 -44.69 -0.98
C ILE A 224 -15.27 -44.74 -0.06
N LEU A 225 -15.87 -43.59 0.26
CA LEU A 225 -17.07 -43.51 1.10
C LEU A 225 -18.27 -44.22 0.45
N ARG A 226 -18.49 -44.01 -0.86
CA ARG A 226 -19.53 -44.73 -1.62
C ARG A 226 -19.36 -46.26 -1.67
N ARG A 227 -18.14 -46.78 -1.46
CA ARG A 227 -17.87 -48.22 -1.38
C ARG A 227 -18.06 -48.80 0.02
N LYS A 228 -18.10 -47.96 1.06
CA LYS A 228 -18.34 -48.36 2.45
C LYS A 228 -19.84 -48.33 2.83
N GLU A 229 -20.67 -47.66 2.05
CA GLU A 229 -22.14 -47.64 2.20
C GLU A 229 -22.86 -48.77 1.42
N VAL A 230 -22.12 -49.74 0.85
CA VAL A 230 -22.65 -50.96 0.20
C VAL A 230 -22.41 -52.17 1.08
#